data_AF-A0A1B6DJX8-F1
#
_entry.id   AF-A0A1B6DJX8-F1
#
_cell.length_a   1.000
_cell.length_b   1.000
_cell.length_c   1.000
_cell.angle_alpha   90.00
_cell.angle_beta   90.00
_cell.angle_gamma   90.00
#
_symmetry.space_group_name_H-M   'P 1'
#
loop_
_entity.id
_entity.type
_entity.pdbx_description
1 polymer ?
#
loop_
_entity_poly.entity_id
_entity_poly.type
_entity_poly.pdbx_seq_one_letter_code
_entity_poly.pdbx_strand_id
1 'polypeptide(L)'
;YLRRMLPYLRNQSEDCLYLNIYAPVQADHRQTPVRCPVMVFIHGESYEWSSGNLYDGTILSSYGSLVVVTVNYRLGLLGFLNANSDTELKSPANYGLMDQIAALHWIQENIASFGGDPGNVTLLGHGTGAASVNFLMISSAVPEGILFHRSILMSGSALSPWALVRDPVTSAKQVAHSVNCSTEVSHSHLLKCLREKPLEALLSAPIEAADIPWVFGPSVDGVVIDSSRSDLKNAQSQRERRANGDYTDQNP
;
A
#
# COMPACT_ATOMS: atom_id res chain seq x y z
N TYR A 1 21.44 -10.14 2.20
CA TYR A 1 20.02 -9.87 1.92
C TYR A 1 19.86 -8.95 0.71
N LEU A 2 20.20 -7.65 0.79
CA LEU A 2 20.07 -6.66 -0.30
C LEU A 2 20.61 -7.10 -1.68
N ARG A 3 21.79 -7.73 -1.74
CA ARG A 3 22.37 -8.23 -3.01
C ARG A 3 21.48 -9.23 -3.77
N ARG A 4 20.63 -10.00 -3.07
CA ARG A 4 19.71 -10.96 -3.70
C ARG A 4 18.51 -10.27 -4.37
N MET A 5 18.15 -9.07 -3.91
CA MET A 5 17.00 -8.32 -4.43
C MET A 5 17.37 -7.46 -5.64
N LEU A 6 18.63 -7.02 -5.74
CA LEU A 6 19.11 -6.14 -6.81
C LEU A 6 18.67 -6.54 -8.22
N PRO A 7 18.71 -7.81 -8.66
CA PRO A 7 18.29 -8.17 -10.01
C PRO A 7 16.85 -7.78 -10.35
N TYR A 8 15.94 -7.88 -9.37
CA TYR A 8 14.53 -7.55 -9.52
C TYR A 8 14.25 -6.04 -9.50
N LEU A 9 15.22 -5.23 -9.05
CA LEU A 9 15.11 -3.78 -8.91
C LEU A 9 15.93 -3.02 -9.97
N ARG A 10 16.53 -3.71 -10.95
CA ARG A 10 17.35 -3.07 -12.00
C ARG A 10 16.53 -2.32 -13.04
N ASN A 11 15.39 -2.88 -13.43
CA ASN A 11 14.52 -2.27 -14.43
C ASN A 11 13.46 -1.45 -13.72
N GLN A 12 13.58 -0.12 -13.78
CA GLN A 12 12.69 0.82 -13.11
C GLN A 12 12.03 1.74 -14.13
N SER A 13 10.75 2.01 -13.93
CA SER A 13 9.92 2.89 -14.75
C SER A 13 8.89 3.55 -13.85
N GLU A 14 8.45 4.77 -14.18
CA GLU A 14 7.29 5.38 -13.53
C GLU A 14 5.98 4.65 -13.90
N ASP A 15 5.93 4.05 -15.09
CA ASP A 15 4.94 3.05 -15.43
C ASP A 15 5.30 1.72 -14.73
N CYS A 16 4.85 1.59 -13.49
CA CYS A 16 5.16 0.46 -12.60
C CYS A 16 3.92 -0.21 -11.98
N LEU A 17 2.71 0.24 -12.33
CA LEU A 17 1.46 -0.24 -11.73
C LEU A 17 1.01 -1.57 -12.34
N TYR A 18 1.79 -2.61 -12.03
CA TYR A 18 1.59 -3.98 -12.46
C TYR A 18 1.37 -4.91 -11.25
N LEU A 19 0.64 -5.99 -11.47
CA LEU A 19 0.47 -7.08 -10.51
C LEU A 19 0.81 -8.43 -11.15
N ASN A 20 1.25 -9.38 -10.33
CA ASN A 20 1.50 -10.76 -10.73
C ASN A 20 0.42 -11.66 -10.15
N ILE A 21 -0.08 -12.61 -10.94
CA ILE A 21 -1.09 -13.58 -10.50
C ILE A 21 -0.50 -14.98 -10.58
N TYR A 22 -0.54 -15.68 -9.46
CA TYR A 22 -0.19 -17.09 -9.34
C TYR A 22 -1.47 -17.86 -9.02
N ALA A 23 -1.91 -18.68 -9.96
CA ALA A 23 -3.12 -19.49 -9.82
C ALA A 23 -2.75 -20.99 -9.81
N PRO A 24 -3.37 -21.80 -8.94
CA PRO A 24 -3.10 -23.23 -8.92
C PRO A 24 -3.71 -23.90 -10.15
N VAL A 25 -3.13 -25.02 -10.58
CA VAL A 25 -3.70 -25.82 -11.67
C VAL A 25 -5.05 -26.37 -11.20
N GLN A 26 -6.13 -25.94 -11.85
CA GLN A 26 -7.46 -26.48 -11.58
C GLN A 26 -7.60 -27.83 -12.31
N ALA A 27 -7.72 -28.91 -11.55
CA ALA A 27 -7.98 -30.23 -12.10
C ALA A 27 -9.47 -30.33 -12.52
N ASP A 28 -9.68 -30.59 -13.81
CA ASP A 28 -10.92 -31.00 -14.47
C ASP A 28 -11.91 -29.89 -14.89
N HIS A 29 -12.02 -29.68 -16.21
CA HIS A 29 -12.99 -28.79 -16.88
C HIS A 29 -14.44 -29.31 -16.82
N ARG A 30 -14.70 -30.45 -16.17
CA ARG A 30 -15.99 -31.14 -16.16
C ARG A 30 -16.86 -30.83 -14.94
N GLN A 31 -16.33 -30.13 -13.94
CA GLN A 31 -17.07 -29.67 -12.78
C GLN A 31 -17.11 -28.15 -12.76
N THR A 32 -18.18 -27.57 -12.19
CA THR A 32 -18.26 -26.12 -11.96
C THR A 32 -16.99 -25.66 -11.25
N PRO A 33 -16.21 -24.72 -11.82
CA PRO A 33 -14.93 -24.34 -11.25
C PRO A 33 -15.16 -23.77 -9.86
N VAL A 34 -14.69 -24.49 -8.84
CA VAL A 34 -14.68 -24.00 -7.46
C VAL A 34 -13.72 -22.81 -7.45
N ARG A 35 -14.24 -21.61 -7.18
CA ARG A 35 -13.42 -20.42 -7.09
C ARG A 35 -12.55 -20.50 -5.84
N CYS A 36 -11.26 -20.31 -6.02
CA CYS A 36 -10.27 -20.39 -4.95
C CYS A 36 -10.25 -19.08 -4.14
N PRO A 37 -9.96 -19.13 -2.83
CA PRO A 37 -9.64 -17.93 -2.06
C PRO A 37 -8.53 -17.12 -2.74
N VAL A 38 -8.56 -15.81 -2.57
CA VAL A 38 -7.55 -14.90 -3.14
C VAL A 38 -6.74 -14.28 -2.01
N MET A 39 -5.42 -14.37 -2.09
CA MET A 39 -4.49 -13.71 -1.19
C MET A 39 -3.73 -12.63 -1.95
N VAL A 40 -3.84 -11.39 -1.51
CA VAL A 40 -3.15 -10.24 -2.12
C VAL A 40 -2.03 -9.79 -1.20
N PHE A 41 -0.80 -9.85 -1.69
CA PHE A 41 0.38 -9.48 -0.94
C PHE A 41 0.81 -8.04 -1.24
N ILE A 42 0.77 -7.21 -0.19
CA ILE A 42 1.33 -5.86 -0.18
C ILE A 42 2.73 -5.95 0.40
N HIS A 43 3.74 -5.81 -0.47
CA HIS A 43 5.13 -5.86 -0.03
C HIS A 43 5.47 -4.71 0.92
N GLY A 44 6.57 -4.85 1.66
CA GLY A 44 7.05 -3.83 2.58
C GLY A 44 8.56 -3.63 2.54
N GLU A 45 9.19 -3.65 3.71
CA GLU A 45 10.57 -3.22 4.03
C GLU A 45 10.75 -1.70 4.08
N SER A 46 10.22 -0.97 3.10
CA SER A 46 10.29 0.48 3.04
C SER A 46 9.10 1.04 2.26
N TYR A 47 8.82 2.33 2.41
CA TYR A 47 7.94 3.06 1.49
C TYR A 47 8.68 3.60 0.27
N GLU A 48 10.02 3.47 0.22
CA GLU A 48 10.88 4.13 -0.79
C GLU A 48 11.50 3.16 -1.78
N TRP A 49 11.55 1.87 -1.48
CA TRP A 49 12.09 0.82 -2.35
C TRP A 49 11.38 -0.51 -2.09
N SER A 50 11.63 -1.50 -2.96
CA SER A 50 11.06 -2.87 -3.02
C SER A 50 10.13 -3.05 -4.23
N SER A 51 9.60 -4.25 -4.40
CA SER A 51 8.69 -4.63 -5.49
C SER A 51 7.96 -5.93 -5.14
N GLY A 52 6.72 -6.07 -5.62
CA GLY A 52 5.95 -7.33 -5.55
C GLY A 52 6.62 -8.48 -6.32
N ASN A 53 7.52 -8.17 -7.26
CA ASN A 53 8.24 -9.15 -8.07
C ASN A 53 9.28 -9.96 -7.27
N LEU A 54 9.66 -9.49 -6.09
CA LEU A 54 10.58 -10.19 -5.17
C LEU A 54 9.95 -11.44 -4.53
N TYR A 55 8.63 -11.56 -4.60
CA TYR A 55 7.86 -12.56 -3.88
C TYR A 55 7.20 -13.52 -4.88
N ASP A 56 7.74 -14.74 -4.97
CA ASP A 56 7.18 -15.81 -5.78
C ASP A 56 6.01 -16.47 -5.06
N GLY A 57 4.80 -16.29 -5.60
CA GLY A 57 3.57 -16.86 -5.07
C GLY A 57 3.33 -18.32 -5.45
N THR A 58 4.17 -18.94 -6.28
CA THR A 58 3.92 -20.26 -6.89
C THR A 58 3.71 -21.37 -5.85
N ILE A 59 4.62 -21.47 -4.87
CA ILE A 59 4.56 -22.53 -3.84
C ILE A 59 3.34 -22.34 -2.94
N LEU A 60 3.06 -21.10 -2.52
CA LEU A 60 1.91 -20.80 -1.67
C LEU A 60 0.59 -21.06 -2.41
N SER A 61 0.52 -20.67 -3.67
CA SER A 61 -0.65 -20.91 -4.52
C SER A 61 -0.92 -22.40 -4.70
N SER A 62 0.12 -23.18 -5.05
CA SER A 62 0.01 -24.61 -5.26
C SER A 62 -0.30 -25.39 -3.98
N TYR A 63 0.37 -25.08 -2.87
CA TYR A 63 0.18 -25.80 -1.61
C TYR A 63 -1.13 -25.41 -0.91
N GLY A 64 -1.45 -24.11 -0.90
CA GLY A 64 -2.64 -23.57 -0.26
C GLY A 64 -3.92 -23.67 -1.08
N SER A 65 -3.84 -24.13 -2.34
CA SER A 65 -4.96 -24.16 -3.28
C SER A 65 -5.71 -22.81 -3.36
N LEU A 66 -4.94 -21.73 -3.51
CA LEU A 66 -5.42 -20.36 -3.51
C LEU A 66 -4.75 -19.53 -4.60
N VAL A 67 -5.41 -18.46 -5.06
CA VAL A 67 -4.81 -17.50 -5.99
C VAL A 67 -3.98 -16.51 -5.19
N VAL A 68 -2.68 -16.39 -5.50
CA VAL A 68 -1.81 -15.37 -4.89
C VAL A 68 -1.65 -14.23 -5.89
N VAL A 69 -1.80 -13.00 -5.41
CA VAL A 69 -1.54 -11.78 -6.18
C VAL A 69 -0.46 -10.99 -5.48
N THR A 70 0.61 -10.60 -6.18
CA THR A 70 1.58 -9.61 -5.66
C THR A 70 1.43 -8.32 -6.45
N VAL A 71 1.44 -7.18 -5.78
CA VAL A 71 1.17 -5.87 -6.42
C VAL A 71 2.40 -4.98 -6.36
N ASN A 72 2.62 -4.18 -7.40
CA ASN A 72 3.48 -3.01 -7.37
C ASN A 72 2.62 -1.75 -7.24
N TYR A 73 3.10 -0.80 -6.46
CA TYR A 73 2.48 0.50 -6.23
C TYR A 73 3.57 1.58 -6.21
N ARG A 74 3.21 2.85 -6.41
CA ARG A 74 4.21 3.92 -6.39
C ARG A 74 4.88 4.04 -5.01
N LEU A 75 6.18 4.25 -5.02
CA LEU A 75 7.04 4.35 -3.84
C LEU A 75 7.69 5.73 -3.76
N GLY A 76 8.22 6.04 -2.58
CA GLY A 76 9.01 7.23 -2.30
C GLY A 76 8.27 8.52 -2.64
N LEU A 77 9.00 9.45 -3.25
CA LEU A 77 8.49 10.74 -3.69
C LEU A 77 7.25 10.58 -4.60
N LEU A 78 7.28 9.65 -5.55
CA LEU A 78 6.17 9.47 -6.51
C LEU A 78 4.90 8.90 -5.86
N GLY A 79 5.05 8.12 -4.79
CA GLY A 79 3.94 7.50 -4.08
C GLY A 79 3.38 8.34 -2.94
N PHE A 80 4.20 9.20 -2.32
CA PHE A 80 3.89 9.74 -1.00
C PHE A 80 4.30 11.22 -0.79
N LEU A 81 4.63 11.96 -1.85
CA LEU A 81 4.85 13.40 -1.73
C LEU A 81 3.58 14.11 -1.25
N ASN A 82 3.66 14.74 -0.08
CA ASN A 82 2.61 15.61 0.44
C ASN A 82 3.14 17.05 0.62
N ALA A 83 2.76 17.93 -0.31
CA ALA A 83 3.09 19.35 -0.29
C ALA A 83 1.97 20.21 0.31
N ASN A 84 0.98 19.62 0.97
CA ASN A 84 -0.15 20.34 1.50
C ASN A 84 0.16 20.94 2.87
N SER A 85 0.36 22.26 2.92
CA SER A 85 0.57 23.00 4.16
C SER A 85 -0.72 23.36 4.91
N ASP A 86 -1.88 23.18 4.27
CA ASP A 86 -3.18 23.46 4.87
C ASP A 86 -3.81 22.16 5.37
N THR A 87 -3.84 21.99 6.70
CA THR A 87 -4.36 20.77 7.34
C THR A 87 -5.87 20.61 7.21
N GLU A 88 -6.60 21.70 6.89
CA GLU A 88 -8.05 21.65 6.67
C GLU A 88 -8.39 21.30 5.21
N LEU A 89 -7.44 21.49 4.30
CA LEU A 89 -7.60 21.12 2.90
C LEU A 89 -7.44 19.60 2.73
N LYS A 90 -8.50 18.93 2.32
CA LYS A 90 -8.42 17.53 1.85
C LYS A 90 -7.74 17.50 0.48
N SER A 91 -6.53 16.98 0.42
CA SER A 91 -5.75 16.90 -0.83
C SER A 91 -5.08 15.54 -0.94
N PRO A 92 -5.33 14.75 -2.00
CA PRO A 92 -4.72 13.43 -2.16
C PRO A 92 -3.19 13.51 -2.18
N ALA A 93 -2.56 12.77 -1.26
CA ALA A 93 -1.11 12.67 -1.17
C ALA A 93 -0.60 11.23 -1.01
N ASN A 94 -1.47 10.31 -0.57
CA ASN A 94 -1.13 8.90 -0.40
C ASN A 94 -1.30 8.08 -1.69
N TYR A 95 -0.68 8.52 -2.79
CA TYR A 95 -0.82 7.88 -4.09
C TYR A 95 -0.46 6.39 -4.08
N GLY A 96 0.56 5.98 -3.34
CA GLY A 96 0.91 4.56 -3.18
C GLY A 96 -0.19 3.73 -2.51
N LEU A 97 -0.92 4.30 -1.54
CA LEU A 97 -2.10 3.63 -0.97
C LEU A 97 -3.28 3.63 -1.95
N MET A 98 -3.48 4.71 -2.70
CA MET A 98 -4.51 4.78 -3.74
C MET A 98 -4.27 3.76 -4.85
N ASP A 99 -3.00 3.49 -5.20
CA ASP A 99 -2.63 2.45 -6.15
C ASP A 99 -2.99 1.05 -5.62
N GLN A 100 -2.78 0.80 -4.33
CA GLN A 100 -3.20 -0.46 -3.70
C GLN A 100 -4.73 -0.60 -3.72
N ILE A 101 -5.48 0.49 -3.50
CA ILE A 101 -6.95 0.52 -3.65
C ILE A 101 -7.37 0.22 -5.09
N ALA A 102 -6.70 0.84 -6.07
CA ALA A 102 -6.97 0.61 -7.48
C ALA A 102 -6.71 -0.86 -7.89
N ALA A 103 -5.61 -1.45 -7.39
CA ALA A 103 -5.33 -2.87 -7.60
C ALA A 103 -6.42 -3.76 -7.00
N LEU A 104 -6.97 -3.40 -5.83
CA LEU A 104 -8.08 -4.15 -5.22
C LEU A 104 -9.37 -4.05 -6.02
N HIS A 105 -9.70 -2.88 -6.57
CA HIS A 105 -10.81 -2.75 -7.51
C HIS A 105 -10.61 -3.64 -8.73
N TRP A 106 -9.42 -3.63 -9.33
CA TRP A 106 -9.10 -4.50 -10.45
C TRP A 106 -9.27 -5.98 -10.08
N ILE A 107 -8.82 -6.41 -8.90
CA ILE A 107 -8.97 -7.79 -8.41
C ILE A 107 -10.46 -8.15 -8.27
N GLN A 108 -11.28 -7.28 -7.68
CA GLN A 108 -12.72 -7.51 -7.57
C GLN A 108 -13.39 -7.73 -8.93
N GLU A 109 -13.00 -6.96 -9.94
CA GLU A 109 -13.58 -7.02 -11.27
C GLU A 109 -13.05 -8.20 -12.13
N ASN A 110 -11.81 -8.63 -11.92
CA ASN A 110 -11.11 -9.50 -12.87
C ASN A 110 -10.68 -10.87 -12.32
N ILE A 111 -10.51 -11.04 -11.01
CA ILE A 111 -9.84 -12.23 -10.46
C ILE A 111 -10.62 -13.53 -10.68
N ALA A 112 -11.94 -13.43 -10.90
CA ALA A 112 -12.79 -14.56 -11.25
C ALA A 112 -12.35 -15.28 -12.53
N SER A 113 -11.81 -14.53 -13.51
CA SER A 113 -11.28 -15.09 -14.76
C SER A 113 -10.01 -15.92 -14.56
N PHE A 114 -9.33 -15.73 -13.42
CA PHE A 114 -8.14 -16.48 -13.02
C PHE A 114 -8.46 -17.60 -12.01
N GLY A 115 -9.76 -17.90 -11.81
CA GLY A 115 -10.21 -18.93 -10.88
C GLY A 115 -10.29 -18.48 -9.43
N GLY A 116 -10.13 -17.18 -9.14
CA GLY A 116 -10.26 -16.62 -7.79
C GLY A 116 -11.70 -16.26 -7.41
N ASP A 117 -11.99 -16.22 -6.12
CA ASP A 117 -13.26 -15.75 -5.57
C ASP A 117 -13.14 -14.29 -5.10
N PRO A 118 -13.78 -13.31 -5.79
CA PRO A 118 -13.77 -11.92 -5.35
C PRO A 118 -14.48 -11.71 -3.99
N GLY A 119 -15.39 -12.62 -3.60
CA GLY A 119 -16.02 -12.63 -2.28
C GLY A 119 -15.14 -13.20 -1.16
N ASN A 120 -13.92 -13.63 -1.47
CA ASN A 120 -13.01 -14.27 -0.51
C ASN A 120 -11.56 -13.79 -0.68
N VAL A 121 -11.39 -12.47 -0.59
CA VAL A 121 -10.10 -11.79 -0.72
C VAL A 121 -9.48 -11.50 0.65
N THR A 122 -8.23 -11.93 0.86
CA THR A 122 -7.41 -11.67 2.06
C THR A 122 -6.23 -10.79 1.70
N LEU A 123 -6.06 -9.68 2.40
CA LEU A 123 -4.91 -8.78 2.27
C LEU A 123 -3.79 -9.20 3.24
N LEU A 124 -2.59 -9.46 2.75
CA LEU A 124 -1.43 -9.81 3.56
C LEU A 124 -0.35 -8.75 3.37
N GLY A 125 0.23 -8.26 4.46
CA GLY A 125 1.36 -7.33 4.40
C GLY A 125 2.46 -7.65 5.40
N HIS A 126 3.69 -7.28 5.07
CA HIS A 126 4.87 -7.39 5.95
C HIS A 126 5.50 -6.00 6.19
N GLY A 127 5.87 -5.65 7.42
CA GLY A 127 6.55 -4.38 7.73
C GLY A 127 5.74 -3.15 7.29
N THR A 128 6.31 -2.29 6.45
CA THR A 128 5.59 -1.13 5.85
C THR A 128 4.37 -1.55 5.02
N GLY A 129 4.38 -2.74 4.42
CA GLY A 129 3.22 -3.33 3.77
C GLY A 129 2.11 -3.67 4.76
N ALA A 130 2.45 -4.20 5.95
CA ALA A 130 1.47 -4.45 7.01
C ALA A 130 0.86 -3.13 7.53
N ALA A 131 1.67 -2.08 7.69
CA ALA A 131 1.16 -0.76 8.02
C ALA A 131 0.21 -0.22 6.94
N SER A 132 0.53 -0.42 5.65
CA SER A 132 -0.34 -0.06 4.53
C SER A 132 -1.67 -0.81 4.58
N VAL A 133 -1.67 -2.14 4.76
CA VAL A 133 -2.89 -2.94 4.96
C VAL A 133 -3.70 -2.39 6.13
N ASN A 134 -3.05 -2.06 7.24
CA ASN A 134 -3.72 -1.50 8.41
C ASN A 134 -4.36 -0.13 8.11
N PHE A 135 -3.72 0.75 7.32
CA PHE A 135 -4.32 2.00 6.86
C PHE A 135 -5.54 1.75 5.96
N LEU A 136 -5.45 0.81 5.01
CA LEU A 136 -6.56 0.44 4.13
C LEU A 136 -7.76 -0.09 4.92
N MET A 137 -7.52 -0.86 5.98
CA MET A 137 -8.60 -1.34 6.86
C MET A 137 -9.39 -0.19 7.47
N ILE A 138 -8.72 0.87 7.94
CA ILE A 138 -9.36 1.98 8.67
C ILE A 138 -9.77 3.16 7.78
N SER A 139 -9.36 3.16 6.52
CA SER A 139 -9.64 4.21 5.56
C SER A 139 -11.12 4.28 5.19
N SER A 140 -11.67 5.48 5.10
CA SER A 140 -13.02 5.71 4.54
C SER A 140 -13.06 5.56 3.02
N ALA A 141 -11.91 5.62 2.35
CA ALA A 141 -11.81 5.42 0.91
C ALA A 141 -11.97 3.93 0.50
N VAL A 142 -11.93 3.01 1.45
CA VAL A 142 -12.12 1.57 1.25
C VAL A 142 -13.48 1.16 1.82
N PRO A 143 -14.46 0.81 0.97
CA PRO A 143 -15.74 0.31 1.45
C PRO A 143 -15.60 -1.02 2.19
N GLU A 144 -16.20 -1.11 3.38
CA GLU A 144 -16.08 -2.29 4.25
C GLU A 144 -16.65 -3.55 3.59
N GLY A 145 -15.84 -4.62 3.56
CA GLY A 145 -16.26 -5.92 3.03
C GLY A 145 -16.50 -5.96 1.52
N ILE A 146 -16.12 -4.91 0.77
CA ILE A 146 -16.27 -4.88 -0.68
C ILE A 146 -14.96 -5.23 -1.37
N LEU A 147 -13.86 -4.57 -1.00
CA LEU A 147 -12.57 -4.75 -1.68
C LEU A 147 -11.76 -5.94 -1.16
N PHE A 148 -11.85 -6.20 0.15
CA PHE A 148 -11.27 -7.37 0.80
C PHE A 148 -12.05 -7.69 2.08
N HIS A 149 -11.86 -8.92 2.57
CA HIS A 149 -12.69 -9.53 3.61
C HIS A 149 -11.89 -9.90 4.86
N ARG A 150 -10.58 -10.15 4.70
CA ARG A 150 -9.66 -10.52 5.79
C ARG A 150 -8.33 -9.82 5.61
N SER A 151 -7.58 -9.72 6.70
CA SER A 151 -6.26 -9.09 6.71
C SER A 151 -5.29 -9.89 7.58
N ILE A 152 -4.04 -10.03 7.12
CA ILE A 152 -2.92 -10.62 7.87
C ILE A 152 -1.82 -9.55 7.95
N LEU A 153 -1.51 -9.10 9.17
CA LEU A 153 -0.51 -8.07 9.44
C LEU A 153 0.74 -8.71 10.05
N MET A 154 1.84 -8.74 9.30
CA MET A 154 3.10 -9.33 9.76
C MET A 154 4.10 -8.22 10.11
N SER A 155 4.51 -8.14 11.37
CA SER A 155 5.61 -7.26 11.83
C SER A 155 5.45 -5.77 11.48
N GLY A 156 4.21 -5.26 11.45
CA GLY A 156 3.94 -3.84 11.22
C GLY A 156 2.48 -3.46 11.47
N SER A 157 2.24 -2.19 11.78
CA SER A 157 0.91 -1.63 12.08
C SER A 157 0.88 -0.14 11.73
N ALA A 158 -0.30 0.42 11.50
CA ALA A 158 -0.53 1.86 11.39
C ALA A 158 -0.13 2.64 12.67
N LEU A 159 -0.01 1.96 13.81
CA LEU A 159 0.46 2.55 15.07
C LEU A 159 1.98 2.54 15.24
N SER A 160 2.73 1.90 14.35
CA SER A 160 4.18 1.89 14.46
C SER A 160 4.72 3.32 14.35
N PRO A 161 5.73 3.73 15.15
CA PRO A 161 6.25 5.11 15.13
C PRO A 161 6.76 5.58 13.75
N TRP A 162 7.14 4.62 12.91
CA TRP A 162 7.61 4.81 11.54
C TRP A 162 6.50 4.71 10.48
N ALA A 163 5.25 4.39 10.83
CA ALA A 163 4.21 4.12 9.85
C ALA A 163 3.69 5.38 9.16
N LEU A 164 3.71 6.53 9.84
CA LEU A 164 3.15 7.80 9.41
C LEU A 164 4.21 8.90 9.43
N VAL A 165 4.33 9.65 8.33
CA VAL A 165 5.20 10.83 8.23
C VAL A 165 4.49 12.03 8.85
N ARG A 166 5.13 12.66 9.85
CA ARG A 166 4.54 13.76 10.63
C ARG A 166 4.69 15.13 9.97
N ASP A 167 5.82 15.37 9.32
CA ASP A 167 6.10 16.65 8.63
C ASP A 167 6.49 16.40 7.17
N PRO A 168 5.54 15.98 6.32
CA PRO A 168 5.85 15.67 4.93
C PRO A 168 6.06 16.94 4.09
N VAL A 169 5.57 18.09 4.55
CA VAL A 169 5.64 19.38 3.84
C VAL A 169 7.08 19.88 3.78
N THR A 170 7.87 19.67 4.83
CA THR A 170 9.30 20.06 4.84
C THR A 170 10.08 19.34 3.74
N SER A 171 9.93 18.02 3.63
CA SER A 171 10.55 17.23 2.55
C SER A 171 10.06 17.70 1.18
N ALA A 172 8.76 17.97 1.03
CA ALA A 172 8.20 18.46 -0.23
C ALA A 172 8.75 19.83 -0.64
N LYS A 173 8.98 20.74 0.31
CA LYS A 173 9.61 22.05 0.04
C LYS A 173 11.08 21.92 -0.36
N GLN A 174 11.83 21.01 0.25
CA GLN A 174 13.22 20.74 -0.14
C GLN A 174 13.32 20.22 -1.57
N VAL A 175 12.45 19.28 -1.94
CA VAL A 175 12.31 18.82 -3.33
C VAL A 175 11.98 19.99 -4.25
N ALA A 176 10.95 20.78 -3.94
CA ALA A 176 10.53 21.92 -4.75
C ALA A 176 11.66 22.93 -4.97
N HIS A 177 12.39 23.29 -3.91
CA HIS A 177 13.54 24.18 -4.00
C HIS A 177 14.65 23.60 -4.89
N SER A 178 14.97 22.31 -4.76
CA SER A 178 16.03 21.67 -5.55
C SER A 178 15.77 21.69 -7.06
N VAL A 179 14.50 21.70 -7.47
CA VAL A 179 14.10 21.71 -8.89
C VAL A 179 13.60 23.08 -9.37
N ASN A 180 13.84 24.14 -8.60
CA ASN A 180 13.41 25.51 -8.89
C ASN A 180 11.88 25.65 -9.08
N CYS A 181 11.09 25.00 -8.23
CA CYS A 181 9.66 25.26 -8.09
C CYS A 181 9.41 26.19 -6.91
N SER A 182 8.71 27.31 -7.15
CA SER A 182 8.34 28.23 -6.06
C SER A 182 7.39 27.55 -5.08
N THR A 183 7.65 27.71 -3.79
CA THR A 183 6.77 27.25 -2.70
C THR A 183 5.79 28.33 -2.23
N GLU A 184 5.94 29.56 -2.74
CA GLU A 184 5.08 30.73 -2.42
C GLU A 184 3.93 30.87 -3.44
N VAL A 185 3.43 29.73 -3.91
CA VAL A 185 2.30 29.66 -4.86
C VAL A 185 1.23 28.75 -4.29
N SER A 186 0.03 28.76 -4.88
CA SER A 186 -1.01 27.83 -4.46
C SER A 186 -0.56 26.37 -4.59
N HIS A 187 -1.08 25.50 -3.73
CA HIS A 187 -0.77 24.07 -3.73
C HIS A 187 -0.90 23.43 -5.12
N SER A 188 -1.93 23.80 -5.88
CA SER A 188 -2.14 23.36 -7.27
C SER A 188 -1.02 23.76 -8.24
N HIS A 189 -0.52 25.01 -8.15
CA HIS A 189 0.57 25.49 -9.00
C HIS A 189 1.90 24.85 -8.65
N LEU A 190 2.17 24.62 -7.35
CA LEU A 190 3.36 23.90 -6.91
C LEU A 190 3.37 22.47 -7.46
N LEU A 191 2.26 21.72 -7.30
CA LEU A 191 2.16 20.36 -7.84
C LEU A 191 2.26 20.32 -9.36
N LYS A 192 1.72 21.33 -10.07
CA LYS A 192 1.90 21.45 -11.52
C LYS A 192 3.37 21.61 -11.90
N CYS A 193 4.09 22.52 -11.23
CA CYS A 193 5.51 22.73 -11.48
C CYS A 193 6.32 21.46 -11.26
N LEU A 194 6.06 20.72 -10.18
CA LEU A 194 6.77 19.48 -9.86
C LEU A 194 6.54 18.39 -10.92
N ARG A 195 5.31 18.25 -11.44
CA ARG A 195 4.99 17.27 -12.50
C ARG A 195 5.67 17.58 -13.84
N GLU A 196 6.03 18.82 -14.09
CA GLU A 196 6.72 19.23 -15.33
C GLU A 196 8.25 19.02 -15.25
N LYS A 197 8.78 18.59 -14.09
CA LYS A 197 10.22 18.35 -13.92
C LYS A 197 10.61 16.95 -14.38
N PRO A 198 11.84 16.78 -14.90
CA PRO A 198 12.39 15.45 -15.18
C PRO A 198 12.42 14.60 -13.91
N LEU A 199 12.07 13.33 -14.04
CA LEU A 199 12.01 12.40 -12.92
C LEU A 199 13.35 12.29 -12.19
N GLU A 200 14.45 12.21 -12.93
CA GLU A 200 15.80 12.11 -12.38
C GLU A 200 16.14 13.32 -11.52
N ALA A 201 15.69 14.53 -11.91
CA ALA A 201 15.90 15.74 -11.13
C ALA A 201 15.15 15.66 -9.79
N LEU A 202 13.90 15.20 -9.79
CA LEU A 202 13.09 15.02 -8.58
C LEU A 202 13.71 13.98 -7.63
N LEU A 203 14.15 12.84 -8.17
CA LEU A 203 14.74 11.76 -7.37
C LEU A 203 16.13 12.09 -6.82
N SER A 204 16.86 13.00 -7.49
CA SER A 204 18.19 13.46 -7.05
C SER A 204 18.16 14.59 -6.03
N ALA A 205 16.97 15.06 -5.63
CA ALA A 205 16.81 16.16 -4.70
C ALA A 205 17.51 15.86 -3.36
N PRO A 206 18.42 16.74 -2.87
CA PRO A 206 19.01 16.57 -1.55
C PRO A 206 17.96 16.86 -0.49
N ILE A 207 17.73 15.89 0.39
CA ILE A 207 16.77 16.00 1.49
C ILE A 207 17.53 15.80 2.80
N GLU A 208 17.37 16.75 3.71
CA GLU A 208 17.91 16.63 5.06
C GLU A 208 16.99 15.75 5.89
N ALA A 209 17.33 14.47 6.01
CA ALA A 209 16.60 13.52 6.85
C ALA A 209 17.02 13.70 8.32
N ALA A 210 16.38 14.60 9.06
CA ALA A 210 16.58 14.73 10.50
C ALA A 210 15.81 13.62 11.24
N ASP A 211 16.49 12.55 11.69
CA ASP A 211 15.97 11.49 12.60
C ASP A 211 14.55 10.93 12.28
N ILE A 212 14.13 10.93 11.01
CA ILE A 212 12.85 10.36 10.57
C ILE A 212 13.10 8.97 9.96
N PRO A 213 12.30 7.94 10.31
CA PRO A 213 12.45 6.59 9.75
C PRO A 213 12.33 6.53 8.23
N TRP A 214 11.46 7.35 7.62
CA TRP A 214 11.23 7.46 6.17
C TRP A 214 10.96 8.91 5.77
N VAL A 215 11.59 9.39 4.70
CA VAL A 215 11.39 10.75 4.20
C VAL A 215 10.03 10.87 3.51
N PHE A 216 9.68 9.84 2.75
CA PHE A 216 8.41 9.72 2.07
C PHE A 216 7.65 8.48 2.54
N GLY A 217 6.37 8.65 2.85
CA GLY A 217 5.51 7.58 3.34
C GLY A 217 4.11 8.13 3.64
N PRO A 218 3.19 7.27 4.13
CA PRO A 218 1.83 7.67 4.42
C PRO A 218 1.77 8.90 5.33
N SER A 219 0.89 9.84 4.99
CA SER A 219 0.65 11.05 5.78
C SER A 219 -0.84 11.34 5.86
N VAL A 220 -1.26 12.16 6.82
CA VAL A 220 -2.66 12.57 6.93
C VAL A 220 -2.99 13.49 5.76
N ASP A 221 -3.97 13.09 4.94
CA ASP A 221 -4.38 13.80 3.74
C ASP A 221 -5.89 14.12 3.71
N GLY A 222 -6.63 13.59 4.69
CA GLY A 222 -8.08 13.76 4.82
C GLY A 222 -8.90 12.99 3.77
N VAL A 223 -8.23 12.22 2.90
CA VAL A 223 -8.81 11.44 1.79
C VAL A 223 -8.68 9.95 2.09
N VAL A 224 -7.44 9.44 2.16
CA VAL A 224 -7.16 8.04 2.50
C VAL A 224 -6.95 7.89 4.01
N ILE A 225 -6.26 8.84 4.64
CA ILE A 225 -5.97 8.85 6.07
C ILE A 225 -6.50 10.16 6.66
N ASP A 226 -7.46 10.04 7.60
CA ASP A 226 -8.11 11.17 8.25
C ASP A 226 -7.59 11.39 9.68
N SER A 227 -7.39 12.65 10.08
CA SER A 227 -7.05 13.07 11.45
C SER A 227 -8.22 12.94 12.42
N SER A 228 -9.45 12.99 11.92
CA SER A 228 -10.68 13.11 12.73
C SER A 228 -11.07 11.83 13.47
N ARG A 229 -10.35 10.72 13.28
CA ARG A 229 -10.51 9.53 14.11
C ARG A 229 -9.53 9.57 15.27
N SER A 230 -10.01 10.15 16.38
CA SER A 230 -9.65 9.83 17.76
C SER A 230 -9.70 8.33 18.13
N ASP A 231 -9.90 7.45 17.14
CA ASP A 231 -10.14 6.02 17.26
C ASP A 231 -9.13 5.17 16.47
N LEU A 232 -7.90 5.64 16.19
CA LEU A 232 -6.83 4.69 15.83
C LEU A 232 -6.69 3.58 16.90
N LYS A 233 -7.00 3.90 18.17
CA LYS A 233 -7.08 2.95 19.30
C LYS A 233 -8.42 2.20 19.41
N ASN A 234 -9.57 2.84 19.17
CA ASN A 234 -10.89 2.22 19.36
C ASN A 234 -11.36 1.42 18.13
N ALA A 235 -10.99 1.84 16.91
CA ALA A 235 -11.27 1.08 15.69
C ALA A 235 -10.50 -0.25 15.66
N GLN A 236 -9.31 -0.32 16.29
CA GLN A 236 -8.58 -1.57 16.50
C GLN A 236 -9.29 -2.51 17.47
N SER A 237 -9.80 -2.03 18.62
CA SER A 237 -10.38 -2.91 19.65
C SER A 237 -11.62 -3.70 19.20
N GLN A 238 -12.41 -3.15 18.26
CA GLN A 238 -13.54 -3.85 17.67
C GLN A 238 -13.16 -4.72 16.46
N ARG A 239 -12.04 -4.42 15.78
CA ARG A 239 -11.64 -5.09 14.53
C ARG A 239 -10.62 -6.21 14.75
N GLU A 240 -9.74 -6.11 15.76
CA GLU A 240 -8.84 -7.18 16.18
C GLU A 240 -9.59 -8.40 16.73
N ARG A 241 -10.72 -8.19 17.42
CA ARG A 241 -11.61 -9.26 17.90
C ARG A 241 -12.22 -10.12 16.78
N ARG A 242 -12.17 -9.68 15.53
CA ARG A 242 -12.63 -10.46 14.36
C ARG A 242 -11.50 -11.20 13.64
N ALA A 243 -10.24 -10.75 13.82
CA ALA A 243 -9.06 -11.39 13.22
C ALA A 243 -8.49 -12.50 14.11
N ASN A 244 -8.56 -12.33 15.44
CA ASN A 244 -8.33 -13.40 16.40
C ASN A 244 -9.69 -14.03 16.71
N GLY A 245 -10.00 -15.16 16.08
CA GLY A 245 -11.12 -15.98 16.48
C GLY A 245 -11.11 -16.19 17.99
N ASP A 246 -12.26 -15.99 18.61
CA ASP A 246 -12.53 -16.22 20.02
C ASP A 246 -12.07 -17.65 20.37
N TYR A 247 -10.86 -17.77 20.92
CA TYR A 247 -10.42 -18.99 21.56
C TYR A 247 -11.01 -18.96 22.96
N THR A 248 -12.31 -19.22 23.04
CA THR A 248 -12.92 -19.59 24.31
C THR A 248 -12.36 -20.96 24.68
N ASP A 249 -11.47 -20.97 25.67
CA ASP A 249 -11.22 -22.18 26.46
C ASP A 249 -12.55 -22.55 27.14
N GLN A 250 -13.36 -23.31 26.43
CA GLN A 250 -14.38 -24.16 27.01
C GLN A 250 -13.82 -25.57 27.05
N ASN A 251 -13.51 -26.05 28.25
CA ASN A 251 -13.67 -27.45 28.65
C ASN A 251 -13.33 -27.61 30.14
N PRO A 252 -13.94 -28.62 30.78
CA PRO A 252 -15.28 -28.65 31.36
C PRO A 252 -15.31 -28.18 32.84
#